data_AF-A0A846DH81-F1
#
_entry.id   AF-A0A846DH81-F1
#
_cell.length_a   1.000
_cell.length_b   1.000
_cell.length_c   1.000
_cell.angle_alpha   90.00
_cell.angle_beta   90.00
_cell.angle_gamma   90.00
#
_symmetry.space_group_name_H-M   'P 1'
#
loop_
_entity.id
_entity.type
_entity.pdbx_description
1 polymer ?
#
loop_
_entity_poly.entity_id
_entity_poly.type
_entity_poly.pdbx_seq_one_letter_code
_entity_poly.pdbx_strand_id
1 'polypeptide(L)'
;MVLLLDIAPVKCYVRGEHQLPITGIYGVIFRILNRTSEMDQIVKLLKEAFSVSVPPQHIHLAMDQAIQCLEVMVSEGWVKAQVNRKKTKLQISIPDEGKLIHTHHDG
;
A
#
# COMPACT_ATOMS: atom_id res chain seq x y z
N MET A 1 15.70 17.25 20.00
CA MET A 1 14.36 16.62 19.86
C MET A 1 14.60 15.13 19.67
N VAL A 2 14.54 14.35 20.75
CA VAL A 2 14.74 12.90 20.71
C VAL A 2 13.39 12.30 20.36
N LEU A 3 13.25 11.70 19.17
CA LEU A 3 12.08 10.89 18.84
C LEU A 3 12.14 9.65 19.73
N LEU A 4 11.34 9.64 20.80
CA LEU A 4 11.03 8.42 21.55
C LEU A 4 10.26 7.50 20.60
N LEU A 5 10.99 6.57 19.97
CA LEU A 5 10.40 5.41 19.33
C LEU A 5 9.84 4.53 20.45
N ASP A 6 8.55 4.68 20.72
CA ASP A 6 7.79 3.74 21.56
C ASP A 6 7.72 2.39 20.82
N ILE A 7 8.68 1.50 21.11
CA ILE A 7 8.71 0.15 20.54
C ILE A 7 7.78 -0.71 21.39
N ALA A 8 6.51 -0.77 20.98
CA ALA A 8 5.50 -1.62 21.60
C ALA A 8 5.31 -2.92 20.80
N PRO A 9 5.00 -4.06 21.47
CA PRO A 9 4.66 -5.28 20.77
C PRO A 9 3.38 -5.09 19.95
N VAL A 10 3.45 -5.43 18.66
CA VAL A 10 2.32 -5.35 17.72
C VAL A 10 1.87 -6.77 17.37
N LYS A 11 0.56 -6.96 17.17
CA LYS A 11 0.04 -8.24 16.66
C LYS A 11 0.53 -8.44 15.23
N CYS A 12 1.15 -9.58 14.95
CA CYS A 12 1.63 -9.95 13.62
C CYS A 12 0.97 -11.24 13.16
N TYR A 13 0.69 -11.35 11.86
CA TYR A 13 0.48 -12.65 11.23
C TYR A 13 1.84 -13.28 10.95
N VAL A 14 1.99 -14.57 11.23
CA VAL A 14 3.21 -15.32 10.99
C VAL A 14 2.92 -16.43 9.99
N ARG A 15 3.74 -16.53 8.94
CA ARG A 15 3.66 -17.60 7.94
C ARG A 15 5.07 -18.05 7.57
N GLY A 16 5.48 -19.18 8.15
CA GLY A 16 6.87 -19.65 8.05
C GLY A 16 7.81 -18.61 8.65
N GLU A 17 8.78 -18.15 7.87
CA GLU A 17 9.75 -17.12 8.27
C GLU A 17 9.23 -15.68 8.07
N HIS A 18 8.08 -15.49 7.43
CA HIS A 18 7.53 -14.17 7.16
C HIS A 18 6.60 -13.69 8.29
N GLN A 19 6.73 -12.41 8.65
CA GLN A 19 5.89 -11.75 9.64
C GLN A 19 5.25 -10.49 9.06
N LEU A 20 3.93 -10.39 9.15
CA LEU A 20 3.17 -9.23 8.69
C LEU A 20 2.58 -8.48 9.89
N PRO A 21 3.10 -7.29 10.24
CA PRO A 21 2.60 -6.54 11.38
C PRO A 21 1.23 -5.92 11.07
N ILE A 22 0.24 -6.15 11.94
CA ILE A 22 -1.13 -5.66 11.78
C ILE A 22 -1.23 -4.23 12.37
N THR A 23 -0.41 -3.32 11.85
CA THR A 23 -0.39 -1.90 12.22
C THR A 23 -0.06 -1.01 11.02
N GLY A 24 -0.15 0.30 11.18
CA GLY A 24 0.12 1.27 10.11
C GLY A 24 -0.70 0.98 8.84
N ILE A 25 -0.05 1.08 7.68
CA ILE A 25 -0.67 0.86 6.37
C ILE A 25 -1.17 -0.59 6.21
N TYR A 26 -0.39 -1.59 6.63
CA TYR A 26 -0.82 -3.00 6.60
C TYR A 26 -2.09 -3.23 7.43
N GLY A 27 -2.18 -2.62 8.61
CA GLY A 27 -3.38 -2.66 9.44
C GLY A 27 -4.60 -2.00 8.77
N VAL A 28 -4.40 -0.88 8.07
CA VAL A 28 -5.47 -0.22 7.29
C VAL A 28 -5.94 -1.13 6.16
N ILE A 29 -5.02 -1.67 5.35
CA ILE A 29 -5.33 -2.57 4.24
C ILE A 29 -6.07 -3.81 4.75
N PHE A 30 -5.60 -4.44 5.83
CA PHE A 30 -6.23 -5.62 6.40
C PHE A 30 -7.67 -5.34 6.84
N ARG A 31 -7.92 -4.20 7.51
CA ARG A 31 -9.28 -3.79 7.91
C ARG A 31 -10.21 -3.59 6.72
N ILE A 32 -9.69 -3.06 5.60
CA ILE A 32 -10.46 -2.83 4.38
C ILE A 32 -10.76 -4.15 3.66
N LEU A 33 -9.76 -5.03 3.53
CA LEU A 33 -9.92 -6.35 2.91
C LEU A 33 -10.91 -7.24 3.68
N ASN A 34 -11.04 -7.05 5.00
CA ASN A 34 -12.06 -7.76 5.79
C ASN A 34 -13.50 -7.27 5.52
N ARG A 35 -13.67 -6.13 4.85
CA ARG A 35 -14.99 -5.57 4.49
C ARG A 35 -15.37 -5.81 3.04
N THR A 36 -14.37 -5.82 2.15
CA THR A 36 -14.60 -5.94 0.72
C THR A 36 -13.41 -6.58 0.01
N SER A 37 -13.72 -7.38 -1.01
CA SER A 37 -12.74 -7.94 -1.94
C SER A 37 -12.70 -7.20 -3.28
N GLU A 38 -13.48 -6.12 -3.41
CA GLU A 38 -13.69 -5.41 -4.68
C GLU A 38 -12.77 -4.21 -4.80
N MET A 39 -11.93 -4.17 -5.84
CA MET A 39 -10.86 -3.18 -5.95
C MET A 39 -11.36 -1.73 -5.93
N ASP A 40 -12.44 -1.41 -6.64
CA ASP A 40 -13.02 -0.07 -6.64
C ASP A 40 -13.44 0.38 -5.23
N GLN A 41 -13.99 -0.55 -4.45
CA GLN A 41 -14.38 -0.30 -3.07
C GLN A 41 -13.17 -0.21 -2.14
N ILE A 42 -12.13 -1.03 -2.37
CA ILE A 42 -10.87 -0.97 -1.63
C ILE A 42 -10.23 0.41 -1.80
N VAL A 43 -10.11 0.90 -3.03
CA VAL A 43 -9.53 2.22 -3.33
C VAL A 43 -10.33 3.35 -2.71
N LYS A 44 -11.68 3.28 -2.79
CA LYS A 44 -12.55 4.26 -2.15
C LYS A 44 -12.35 4.29 -0.62
N LEU A 45 -12.35 3.13 0.03
CA LEU A 45 -12.17 3.00 1.47
C LEU A 45 -10.76 3.43 1.92
N LEU A 46 -9.73 3.17 1.11
CA LEU A 46 -8.37 3.65 1.37
C LEU A 46 -8.31 5.19 1.34
N LYS A 47 -8.91 5.80 0.32
CA LYS A 47 -8.97 7.26 0.21
C LYS A 47 -9.72 7.87 1.40
N GLU A 48 -10.84 7.29 1.79
CA GLU A 48 -11.60 7.71 2.98
C GLU A 48 -10.74 7.58 4.26
N ALA A 49 -10.07 6.44 4.46
CA ALA A 49 -9.21 6.22 5.63
C ALA A 49 -8.05 7.22 5.71
N PHE A 50 -7.41 7.52 4.58
CA PHE A 50 -6.30 8.48 4.54
C PHE A 50 -6.77 9.93 4.66
N SER A 51 -7.94 10.28 4.12
CA SER A 51 -8.47 11.64 4.28
C SER A 51 -8.75 12.04 5.73
N VAL A 52 -8.97 11.07 6.63
CA VAL A 52 -9.14 11.30 8.08
C VAL A 52 -7.79 11.36 8.81
N SER A 53 -6.80 10.61 8.33
CA SER A 53 -5.58 10.30 9.10
C SER A 53 -4.32 11.01 8.59
N VAL A 54 -4.38 11.58 7.38
CA VAL A 54 -3.22 12.10 6.64
C VAL A 54 -3.54 13.51 6.15
N PRO A 55 -2.59 14.47 6.23
CA PRO A 55 -2.78 15.79 5.66
C PRO A 55 -3.09 15.71 4.15
N PRO A 56 -3.97 16.57 3.61
CA PRO A 56 -4.42 16.50 2.21
C PRO A 56 -3.29 16.39 1.17
N GLN A 57 -2.18 17.10 1.42
CA GLN A 57 -0.99 17.12 0.58
C GLN A 57 -0.23 15.78 0.51
N HIS A 58 -0.45 14.86 1.45
CA HIS A 58 0.23 13.56 1.51
C HIS A 58 -0.70 12.39 1.14
N ILE A 59 -1.97 12.65 0.80
CA ILE A 59 -2.93 11.58 0.46
C ILE A 59 -2.46 10.80 -0.77
N HIS A 60 -1.92 11.46 -1.79
CA HIS A 60 -1.41 10.78 -2.99
C HIS A 60 -0.30 9.79 -2.64
N LEU A 61 0.69 10.24 -1.87
CA LEU A 61 1.79 9.40 -1.42
C LEU A 61 1.31 8.22 -0.56
N ALA A 62 0.37 8.46 0.36
CA ALA A 62 -0.20 7.42 1.20
C ALA A 62 -0.98 6.37 0.36
N MET A 63 -1.68 6.81 -0.68
CA MET A 63 -2.35 5.93 -1.63
C MET A 63 -1.34 5.07 -2.39
N ASP A 64 -0.27 5.66 -2.94
CA ASP A 64 0.77 4.91 -3.67
C ASP A 64 1.43 3.84 -2.77
N GLN A 65 1.77 4.23 -1.54
CA GLN A 65 2.33 3.30 -0.54
C GLN A 65 1.36 2.17 -0.19
N ALA A 66 0.06 2.46 -0.10
CA ALA A 66 -0.94 1.45 0.19
C ALA A 66 -1.11 0.44 -0.95
N ILE A 67 -1.07 0.92 -2.20
CA ILE A 67 -1.12 0.05 -3.38
C ILE A 67 0.14 -0.82 -3.45
N GLN A 68 1.33 -0.25 -3.29
CA GLN A 68 2.58 -1.02 -3.23
C GLN A 68 2.57 -2.07 -2.11
N CYS A 69 2.07 -1.71 -0.93
CA CYS A 69 1.90 -2.68 0.17
C CYS A 69 0.95 -3.82 -0.21
N LEU A 70 -0.17 -3.50 -0.88
CA LEU A 70 -1.11 -4.52 -1.35
C LEU A 70 -0.48 -5.44 -2.40
N GLU A 71 0.34 -4.90 -3.30
CA GLU A 71 1.11 -5.68 -4.28
C GLU A 71 2.08 -6.64 -3.61
N VAL A 72 2.83 -6.19 -2.60
CA VAL A 72 3.70 -7.05 -1.79
C VAL A 72 2.89 -8.14 -1.09
N MET A 73 1.76 -7.79 -0.48
CA MET A 73 0.88 -8.77 0.18
C MET A 73 0.35 -9.82 -0.79
N VAL A 74 0.10 -9.46 -2.05
CA VAL A 74 -0.30 -10.40 -3.10
C VAL A 74 0.89 -11.26 -3.53
N SER A 75 2.05 -10.65 -3.77
CA SER A 75 3.27 -11.32 -4.22
C SER A 75 3.77 -12.37 -3.20
N GLU A 76 3.78 -12.01 -1.91
CA GLU A 76 4.13 -12.91 -0.80
C GLU A 76 3.00 -13.90 -0.45
N GLY A 77 1.85 -13.80 -1.12
CA GLY A 77 0.72 -14.71 -0.95
C GLY A 77 -0.08 -14.52 0.34
N TRP A 78 0.10 -13.39 1.06
CA TRP A 78 -0.76 -13.00 2.17
C TRP A 78 -2.21 -12.72 1.71
N VAL A 79 -2.36 -12.16 0.51
CA VAL A 79 -3.64 -11.85 -0.12
C VAL A 79 -3.72 -12.56 -1.46
N LYS A 80 -4.87 -13.16 -1.77
CA LYS A 80 -5.13 -13.70 -3.10
C LYS A 80 -5.83 -12.64 -3.95
N ALA A 81 -5.20 -12.22 -5.03
CA ALA A 81 -5.82 -11.35 -6.03
C ALA A 81 -6.10 -12.12 -7.32
N GLN A 82 -7.24 -11.83 -7.95
CA GLN A 82 -7.58 -12.38 -9.26
C GLN A 82 -8.12 -11.26 -10.15
N VAL A 83 -7.67 -11.24 -11.40
CA VAL A 83 -8.19 -10.30 -12.39
C VAL A 83 -9.59 -10.73 -12.81
N ASN A 84 -10.60 -9.96 -12.38
CA ASN A 84 -11.95 -10.13 -12.87
C ASN A 84 -12.10 -9.43 -14.23
N ARG A 85 -12.08 -10.20 -15.32
CA ARG A 85 -12.18 -9.70 -16.71
C ARG A 85 -13.48 -8.91 -17.00
N LYS A 86 -14.49 -8.97 -16.12
CA LYS A 86 -15.76 -8.24 -16.25
C LYS A 86 -15.76 -6.87 -15.58
N LYS A 87 -14.70 -6.47 -14.88
CA LYS A 87 -14.61 -5.19 -14.16
C LYS A 87 -13.49 -4.31 -14.73
N THR A 88 -13.69 -3.00 -14.64
CA THR A 88 -12.73 -1.98 -15.08
C THR A 88 -11.39 -2.23 -14.39
N LYS A 89 -10.32 -2.35 -15.19
CA LYS A 89 -8.98 -2.49 -14.66
C LYS A 89 -8.62 -1.22 -13.90
N LEU A 90 -8.02 -1.36 -12.72
CA LEU A 90 -7.41 -0.22 -12.06
C LEU A 90 -6.25 0.27 -12.95
N GLN A 91 -6.44 1.41 -13.61
CA GLN A 91 -5.34 2.08 -14.32
C GLN A 91 -4.56 2.89 -13.29
N ILE A 92 -3.51 2.30 -12.76
CA ILE A 92 -2.48 3.04 -12.02
C ILE A 92 -1.57 3.63 -13.09
N SER A 93 -1.84 4.86 -13.49
CA SER A 93 -0.90 5.62 -14.31
C SER A 93 0.29 5.95 -13.40
N ILE A 94 1.40 5.25 -13.57
CA ILE A 94 2.67 5.67 -12.99
C ILE A 94 2.97 7.05 -13.60
N PRO A 95 3.14 8.12 -12.80
CA PRO A 95 3.65 9.37 -13.36
C PRO A 95 5.10 9.13 -13.80
N ASP A 96 5.27 8.94 -15.11
CA ASP A 96 6.50 9.13 -15.89
C ASP A 96 7.80 8.74 -15.15
N GLU A 97 8.14 7.45 -15.12
CA GLU A 97 9.53 7.01 -14.95
C GLU A 97 10.33 7.50 -16.16
N GLY A 98 10.81 8.75 -16.12
CA GLY A 98 11.24 9.38 -17.37
C GLY A 98 12.21 10.55 -17.31
N LYS A 99 12.85 10.91 -16.19
CA LYS A 99 14.00 11.85 -16.20
C LYS A 99 15.06 11.57 -15.13
N LEU A 100 15.67 10.39 -15.18
CA LEU A 100 17.02 10.17 -14.63
C LEU A 100 17.87 9.43 -15.66
N ILE A 101 18.05 10.01 -16.85
CA ILE A 101 19.18 9.66 -17.71
C ILE A 101 20.37 10.43 -17.16
N HIS A 102 21.12 9.81 -16.26
CA HIS A 102 22.50 10.21 -16.02
C HIS A 102 23.30 9.84 -17.26
N THR A 103 23.41 10.77 -18.21
CA THR A 103 24.40 10.68 -19.28
C THR A 103 25.76 10.96 -18.66
N HIS A 104 26.49 9.92 -18.27
CA HIS A 104 27.92 10.02 -17.98
C HIS A 104 28.61 10.25 -19.32
N HIS A 105 28.97 11.51 -19.60
CA HIS A 105 29.84 11.86 -20.70
C HIS A 105 31.27 11.87 -20.14
N ASP A 106 31.96 10.73 -20.24
CA ASP A 106 33.42 10.70 -20.09
C ASP A 106 34.03 11.35 -21.34
N GLY A 107 34.73 12.46 -21.14
CA GLY A 107 35.58 13.14 -22.11
C GLY A 107 36.88 13.54 -21.44
#